data_AF-A0A4Y7WLY0-F1
#
_entry.id   AF-A0A4Y7WLY0-F1
#
_cell.length_a   1.000
_cell.length_b   1.000
_cell.length_c   1.000
_cell.angle_alpha   90.00
_cell.angle_beta   90.00
_cell.angle_gamma   90.00
#
_symmetry.space_group_name_H-M   'P 1'
#
loop_
_entity.id
_entity.type
_entity.pdbx_description
1 polymer ?
#
loop_
_entity_poly.entity_id
_entity_poly.type
_entity_poly.pdbx_seq_one_letter_code
_entity_poly.pdbx_strand_id
1 'polypeptide(L)'
;MSIDVFTKYGCPPCKLLKMWLNKNGIAYNEKPLEIEKNMNEFIERKGSGYPLIVIKEADEEKVFLGNTPKLKKYLREKYTSK
;
A
#
# COMPACT_ATOMS: atom_id res chain seq x y z
N MET A 1 10.24 -7.36 5.59
CA MET A 1 9.00 -7.02 4.85
C MET A 1 8.70 -5.55 5.08
N SER A 2 8.44 -4.78 4.02
CA SER A 2 7.96 -3.39 4.13
C SER A 2 6.77 -3.18 3.20
N ILE A 3 5.85 -2.31 3.62
CA ILE A 3 4.64 -1.97 2.85
C ILE A 3 4.69 -0.48 2.56
N ASP A 4 4.84 -0.11 1.30
CA ASP A 4 4.70 1.28 0.85
C ASP A 4 3.29 1.50 0.32
N VAL A 5 2.61 2.55 0.79
CA VAL A 5 1.24 2.90 0.37
C VAL A 5 1.26 4.27 -0.27
N PHE A 6 1.17 4.32 -1.59
CA PHE A 6 1.07 5.57 -2.34
C PHE A 6 -0.35 6.12 -2.21
N THR A 7 -0.46 7.34 -1.72
CA THR A 7 -1.73 8.00 -1.43
C THR A 7 -1.81 9.37 -2.10
N LYS A 8 -3.03 9.89 -2.20
CA LYS A 8 -3.30 11.25 -2.66
C LYS A 8 -4.18 11.96 -1.65
N TYR A 9 -4.00 13.26 -1.48
CA TYR A 9 -4.88 14.10 -0.68
C TYR A 9 -6.31 14.02 -1.20
N GLY A 10 -7.28 14.01 -0.29
CA GLY A 10 -8.69 13.89 -0.66
C GLY A 10 -9.07 12.55 -1.30
N CYS A 11 -8.35 11.46 -1.03
CA CYS A 11 -8.65 10.11 -1.54
C CYS A 11 -9.42 9.24 -0.51
N PRO A 12 -10.76 9.09 -0.65
CA PRO A 12 -11.54 8.19 0.23
C PRO A 12 -11.03 6.73 0.27
N PRO A 13 -10.70 6.07 -0.87
CA PRO A 13 -10.24 4.68 -0.80
C PRO A 13 -8.89 4.55 -0.07
N CYS A 14 -8.04 5.58 -0.14
CA CYS A 14 -6.79 5.63 0.62
C CYS A 14 -7.07 5.69 2.13
N LYS A 15 -8.02 6.53 2.57
CA LYS A 15 -8.43 6.61 3.98
C LYS A 15 -8.95 5.27 4.49
N LEU A 16 -9.81 4.59 3.72
CA LEU A 16 -10.36 3.28 4.09
C LEU A 16 -9.28 2.20 4.21
N LEU A 17 -8.29 2.20 3.32
CA LEU A 17 -7.16 1.28 3.42
C LEU A 17 -6.34 1.56 4.69
N LYS A 18 -5.96 2.81 4.93
CA LYS A 18 -5.16 3.21 6.11
C LYS A 18 -5.86 2.85 7.42
N MET A 19 -7.17 3.11 7.52
CA MET A 19 -7.98 2.70 8.67
C MET A 19 -7.93 1.19 8.89
N TRP A 20 -8.04 0.40 7.81
CA TRP A 20 -7.97 -1.06 7.91
C TRP A 20 -6.58 -1.52 8.35
N LEU A 21 -5.50 -0.99 7.77
CA LEU A 21 -4.12 -1.32 8.15
C LEU A 21 -3.86 -1.00 9.63
N ASN A 22 -4.22 0.21 10.07
CA ASN A 22 -4.09 0.67 11.46
C ASN A 22 -4.88 -0.22 12.43
N LYS A 23 -6.14 -0.54 12.09
CA LYS A 23 -7.01 -1.41 12.93
C LYS A 23 -6.41 -2.81 13.13
N ASN A 24 -5.65 -3.31 12.16
CA ASN A 24 -5.02 -4.64 12.23
C ASN A 24 -3.56 -4.58 12.68
N GLY A 25 -3.05 -3.43 13.15
CA GLY A 25 -1.67 -3.28 13.62
C GLY A 25 -0.62 -3.48 12.52
N ILE A 26 -0.99 -3.28 11.25
CA ILE A 26 -0.09 -3.48 10.11
C ILE A 26 0.68 -2.17 9.87
N ALA A 27 1.99 -2.18 10.12
CA ALA A 27 2.87 -1.05 9.85
C ALA A 27 3.09 -0.86 8.34
N TYR A 28 3.09 0.39 7.87
CA TYR A 28 3.35 0.77 6.49
C TYR A 28 4.01 2.15 6.41
N ASN A 29 4.68 2.41 5.31
CA ASN A 29 5.21 3.71 4.94
C ASN A 29 4.17 4.41 4.05
N GLU A 30 3.57 5.48 4.54
CA GLU A 30 2.73 6.32 3.68
C GLU A 30 3.62 7.10 2.71
N LYS A 31 3.27 7.07 1.42
CA LYS A 31 3.94 7.82 0.34
C LYS A 31 2.94 8.78 -0.32
N PRO A 32 2.72 9.99 0.22
CA PRO A 32 1.86 10.99 -0.40
C PRO A 32 2.43 11.44 -1.75
N LEU A 33 1.61 11.46 -2.78
CA LEU A 33 2.02 11.83 -4.15
C LEU A 33 2.12 13.33 -4.38
N GLU A 34 1.73 14.13 -3.38
CA GLU A 34 2.05 15.56 -3.30
C GLU A 34 3.56 15.79 -3.15
N ILE A 35 4.31 14.77 -2.74
CA ILE A 35 5.78 14.81 -2.67
C ILE A 35 6.33 14.31 -4.00
N GLU A 36 7.11 15.15 -4.69
CA GLU A 36 7.65 14.88 -6.04
C GLU A 36 8.39 13.53 -6.13
N LYS A 37 9.24 13.22 -5.14
CA LYS A 37 9.97 11.94 -5.10
C LYS A 37 9.02 10.73 -5.14
N ASN A 38 7.89 10.79 -4.43
CA ASN A 38 6.92 9.70 -4.39
C ASN A 38 6.14 9.62 -5.71
N MET A 39 5.87 10.77 -6.35
CA MET A 39 5.26 10.82 -7.68
C MET A 39 6.16 10.16 -8.73
N ASN A 40 7.45 10.47 -8.73
CA ASN A 40 8.40 9.87 -9.66
C ASN A 40 8.46 8.34 -9.47
N GLU A 41 8.57 7.87 -8.23
CA GLU A 41 8.54 6.43 -7.93
C GLU A 41 7.21 5.78 -8.37
N PHE A 42 6.08 6.47 -8.22
CA PHE A 42 4.77 5.97 -8.67
C PHE A 42 4.69 5.83 -10.20
N ILE A 43 5.25 6.79 -10.94
CA ILE A 43 5.30 6.76 -12.41
C ILE A 43 6.22 5.65 -12.90
N GLU A 44 7.41 5.50 -12.32
CA GLU A 44 8.35 4.41 -12.65
C GLU A 44 7.70 3.03 -12.48
N ARG A 45 6.83 2.90 -11.47
CA ARG A 45 6.06 1.69 -11.17
C ARG A 45 4.81 1.52 -12.06
N LYS A 46 4.59 2.40 -13.04
CA LYS A 46 3.41 2.43 -13.92
C LYS A 46 2.10 2.41 -13.13
N GLY A 47 2.05 3.14 -12.01
CA GLY A 47 0.88 3.21 -11.16
C GLY A 47 -0.35 3.72 -11.91
N SER A 48 -1.46 2.99 -11.82
CA SER A 48 -2.70 3.27 -12.57
C SER A 48 -3.85 3.81 -11.70
N GLY A 49 -3.65 3.90 -10.37
CA GLY A 49 -4.65 4.45 -9.46
C GLY A 49 -4.21 4.45 -8.00
N TYR A 50 -5.12 4.88 -7.12
CA TYR A 50 -4.84 5.10 -5.70
C TYR A 50 -5.86 4.40 -4.78
N PRO A 51 -5.43 3.87 -3.63
CA PRO A 51 -4.04 3.71 -3.22
C PRO A 51 -3.32 2.63 -4.05
N LEU A 52 -2.04 2.83 -4.36
CA LEU A 52 -1.14 1.78 -4.88
C LEU A 52 -0.32 1.25 -3.70
N ILE A 53 -0.27 -0.06 -3.55
CA ILE A 53 0.39 -0.73 -2.44
C ILE A 53 1.54 -1.55 -3.00
N VAL A 54 2.74 -1.31 -2.51
CA VAL A 54 3.93 -2.07 -2.88
C VAL A 54 4.43 -2.79 -1.63
N ILE A 55 4.42 -4.11 -1.67
CA ILE A 55 4.88 -4.97 -0.58
C ILE A 55 6.22 -5.56 -1.02
N LYS A 56 7.28 -5.23 -0.27
CA LYS A 56 8.64 -5.71 -0.51
C LYS A 56 8.96 -6.81 0.49
N GLU A 57 9.22 -8.00 -0.03
CA GLU A 57 9.73 -9.15 0.70
C GLU A 57 11.21 -9.37 0.34
N ALA A 58 11.86 -10.41 0.90
CA ALA A 58 13.30 -10.63 0.71
C ALA A 58 13.67 -10.84 -0.78
N ASP A 59 12.85 -11.60 -1.50
CA ASP A 59 13.15 -12.04 -2.87
C ASP A 59 12.08 -11.59 -3.88
N GLU A 60 10.97 -11.02 -3.42
CA GLU A 60 9.86 -10.62 -4.28
C GLU A 60 9.24 -9.28 -3.88
N GLU A 61 8.70 -8.58 -4.88
CA GLU A 61 7.87 -7.41 -4.70
C GLU A 61 6.47 -7.68 -5.26
N LYS A 62 5.42 -7.34 -4.50
CA LYS A 62 4.03 -7.45 -4.95
C LYS A 62 3.35 -6.09 -4.97
N VAL A 63 2.65 -5.85 -6.08
CA VAL A 63 1.89 -4.62 -6.28
C VAL A 63 0.40 -4.92 -6.21
N PHE A 64 -0.32 -4.12 -5.42
CA PHE A 64 -1.78 -4.17 -5.32
C PHE A 64 -2.35 -2.77 -5.58
N LEU A 65 -3.56 -2.75 -6.12
CA LEU A 65 -4.32 -1.53 -6.32
C LEU A 65 -5.58 -1.56 -5.46
N GLY A 66 -5.77 -0.52 -4.65
CA GLY A 66 -6.96 -0.32 -3.83
C GLY A 66 -7.09 -1.23 -2.61
N ASN A 67 -8.17 -1.01 -1.86
CA ASN A 67 -8.50 -1.76 -0.64
C ASN A 67 -9.26 -3.07 -0.96
N THR A 68 -8.61 -3.99 -1.67
CA THR A 68 -9.26 -5.20 -2.21
C THR A 68 -9.24 -6.39 -1.26
N PRO A 69 -10.18 -7.35 -1.41
CA PRO A 69 -10.13 -8.62 -0.67
C PRO A 69 -8.83 -9.39 -0.88
N LYS A 70 -8.25 -9.36 -2.09
CA LYS A 70 -6.99 -10.02 -2.43
C LYS A 70 -5.83 -9.48 -1.59
N LEU A 71 -5.70 -8.16 -1.47
CA LEU A 71 -4.71 -7.51 -0.61
C LEU A 71 -4.90 -7.92 0.85
N LYS A 72 -6.14 -7.85 1.36
CA LYS A 72 -6.44 -8.18 2.76
C LYS A 72 -6.13 -9.63 3.10
N LYS A 73 -6.47 -10.56 2.20
CA LYS A 73 -6.15 -11.98 2.36
C LYS A 73 -4.63 -12.19 2.44
N TYR A 74 -3.89 -11.62 1.48
CA TYR A 74 -2.44 -11.71 1.45
C TYR A 74 -1.78 -11.15 2.73
N LEU A 75 -2.21 -9.98 3.18
CA LEU A 75 -1.69 -9.37 4.41
C LEU A 75 -2.06 -10.17 5.67
N ARG A 76 -3.27 -10.73 5.76
CA ARG A 76 -3.65 -11.60 6.89
C ARG A 76 -2.80 -12.85 6.97
N GLU A 77 -2.58 -13.54 5.84
CA GLU A 77 -1.74 -14.73 5.79
C GLU A 77 -0.32 -14.44 6.29
N LYS A 78 0.24 -13.27 5.95
CA LYS A 78 1.59 -12.87 6.36
C LYS A 78 1.71 -12.39 7.81
N TYR A 79 0.66 -11.80 8.38
CA TYR A 79 0.69 -11.24 9.75
C TYR A 79 0.05 -12.14 10.81
N THR A 80 -0.77 -13.13 10.42
CA THR A 80 -1.36 -14.13 11.33
C THR A 80 -0.55 -15.43 11.42
N SER A 81 0.40 -15.66 10.50
CA SER A 81 1.30 -16.85 10.57
C SER A 81 2.46 -16.66 11.57
N LYS A 82 2.24 -15.92 12.65
CA LYS A 82 3.17 -15.79 13.79
C LYS A 82 2.58 -16.41 15.03
#